data_AF-A0A7W0MNK5-F1
#
_entry.id   AF-A0A7W0MNK5-F1
#
_cell.length_a   1.000
_cell.length_b   1.000
_cell.length_c   1.000
_cell.angle_alpha   90.00
_cell.angle_beta   90.00
_cell.angle_gamma   90.00
#
_symmetry.space_group_name_H-M   'P 1'
#
loop_
_entity.id
_entity.type
_entity.pdbx_description
1 polymer ?
#
loop_
_entity_poly.entity_id
_entity_poly.type
_entity_poly.pdbx_seq_one_letter_code
_entity_poly.pdbx_strand_id
1 'polypeptide(L)'
;MGRQTTNRTSSAGTPLAIASAVLAGLIVGLLATVLMISVAGMIFSGPLAGFLREGIGLSLFGGVALGIAGAFGTSFRGTICHPQDVTGVILALSAAAIAGRLAGGDPGALYATVAVLIALASVVTGLAFIAAGACRLGVLARFIPYPVMGGFLAAAFGRRFGARAARSFAFIHRSRGAEKRLDQAPFAQPTRLSDTFLRPRDAA
;
A
#
# COMPACT_ATOMS: atom_id res chain seq x y z
N MET A 1 -9.86 -29.79 27.91
CA MET A 1 -10.07 -28.59 27.06
C MET A 1 -8.92 -27.63 27.31
N GLY A 2 -7.85 -27.72 26.52
CA GLY A 2 -6.55 -27.12 26.81
C GLY A 2 -6.53 -25.61 26.55
N ARG A 3 -6.29 -24.83 27.60
CA ARG A 3 -6.10 -23.38 27.54
C ARG A 3 -4.73 -23.11 26.92
N GLN A 4 -4.70 -22.74 25.63
CA GLN A 4 -3.48 -22.23 25.01
C GLN A 4 -3.14 -20.87 25.63
N THR A 5 -2.29 -20.89 26.65
CA THR A 5 -1.57 -19.71 27.13
C THR A 5 -0.53 -19.37 26.07
N THR A 6 -0.94 -18.63 25.04
CA THR A 6 0.02 -18.05 24.09
C THR A 6 0.87 -17.05 24.87
N ASN A 7 2.08 -17.47 25.23
CA ASN A 7 3.11 -16.66 25.82
C ASN A 7 3.55 -15.63 24.76
N ARG A 8 2.77 -14.55 24.57
CA ARG A 8 3.25 -13.37 23.86
C ARG A 8 4.27 -12.72 24.77
N THR A 9 5.52 -13.13 24.64
CA THR A 9 6.63 -12.35 25.14
C THR A 9 6.52 -10.97 24.51
N SER A 10 6.10 -10.00 25.32
CA SER A 10 6.09 -8.59 24.98
C SER A 10 7.54 -8.15 24.79
N SER A 11 8.07 -8.33 23.57
CA SER A 11 9.38 -7.83 23.15
C SER A 11 9.42 -6.30 23.01
N ALA A 12 8.34 -5.60 23.38
CA ALA A 12 8.16 -4.16 23.27
C ALA A 12 9.15 -3.30 24.09
N GLY A 13 10.14 -3.92 24.76
CA GLY A 13 11.17 -3.23 25.53
C GLY A 13 12.55 -3.89 25.47
N THR A 14 12.80 -4.88 24.61
CA THR A 14 14.17 -5.39 24.46
C THR A 14 15.01 -4.40 23.64
N PRO A 15 16.28 -4.14 24.00
CA PRO A 15 17.12 -3.18 23.28
C PRO A 15 17.25 -3.52 21.80
N LEU A 16 17.22 -4.82 21.46
CA LEU A 16 17.24 -5.29 20.08
C LEU A 16 15.96 -4.95 19.30
N ALA A 17 14.79 -4.98 19.95
CA ALA A 17 13.52 -4.62 19.32
C ALA A 17 13.41 -3.10 19.09
N ILE A 18 13.98 -2.29 19.99
CA ILE A 18 14.08 -0.85 19.80
C ILE A 18 15.04 -0.54 18.66
N ALA A 19 16.21 -1.19 18.62
CA ALA A 19 17.19 -1.03 17.55
C ALA A 19 16.59 -1.39 16.17
N SER A 20 15.86 -2.49 16.07
CA SER A 20 15.20 -2.88 14.81
C SER A 20 14.07 -1.93 14.41
N ALA A 21 13.31 -1.40 15.37
CA ALA A 21 12.28 -0.39 15.11
C ALA A 21 12.87 0.94 14.62
N VAL A 22 13.99 1.39 15.22
CA VAL A 22 14.71 2.58 14.78
C VAL A 22 15.28 2.39 13.36
N LEU A 23 15.89 1.23 13.08
CA LEU A 23 16.37 0.91 11.73
C LEU A 23 15.24 0.87 10.71
N ALA A 24 14.11 0.25 11.04
CA ALA A 24 12.93 0.24 10.17
C ALA A 24 12.40 1.66 9.93
N GLY A 25 12.32 2.49 10.97
CA GLY A 25 11.93 3.89 10.87
C GLY A 25 12.88 4.72 10.02
N LEU A 26 14.19 4.50 10.13
CA LEU A 26 15.21 5.18 9.31
C LEU A 26 15.08 4.79 7.84
N ILE A 27 14.93 3.50 7.54
CA ILE A 27 14.75 3.01 6.17
C ILE A 27 13.48 3.64 5.58
N VAL A 28 12.35 3.52 6.28
CA VAL A 28 11.07 4.08 5.83
C VAL A 28 11.13 5.60 5.69
N GLY A 29 11.80 6.29 6.61
CA GLY A 29 12.00 7.74 6.57
C GLY A 29 12.81 8.15 5.35
N LEU A 30 13.88 7.43 5.02
CA LEU A 30 14.68 7.68 3.82
C LEU A 30 13.88 7.43 2.53
N LEU A 31 13.08 6.36 2.48
CA LEU A 31 12.17 6.13 1.36
C LEU A 31 11.14 7.26 1.22
N ALA A 32 10.59 7.73 2.34
CA ALA A 32 9.64 8.83 2.35
C ALA A 32 10.29 10.14 1.88
N THR A 33 11.52 10.48 2.30
CA THR A 33 12.19 11.73 1.88
C THR A 33 12.47 11.75 0.38
N VAL A 34 12.89 10.62 -0.20
CA VAL A 34 13.05 10.50 -1.68
C VAL A 34 11.71 10.76 -2.39
N LEU A 35 10.62 10.19 -1.87
CA LEU A 35 9.29 10.40 -2.41
C LEU A 35 8.83 11.86 -2.29
N MET A 36 9.10 12.54 -1.16
CA MET A 36 8.81 13.97 -0.99
C MET A 36 9.49 14.84 -2.04
N ILE A 37 10.77 14.60 -2.27
CA ILE A 37 11.56 15.36 -3.25
C ILE A 37 11.00 15.12 -4.65
N SER A 38 10.62 13.87 -4.96
CA SER A 38 10.01 13.52 -6.24
C SER A 38 8.65 14.20 -6.45
N VAL A 39 7.76 14.15 -5.46
CA VAL A 39 6.45 14.80 -5.51
C VAL A 39 6.58 16.33 -5.56
N ALA A 40 7.52 16.92 -4.82
CA ALA A 40 7.82 18.36 -4.91
C ALA A 40 8.30 18.72 -6.32
N GLY A 41 9.21 17.94 -6.90
CA GLY A 41 9.67 18.11 -8.28
C GLY A 41 8.52 18.08 -9.29
N MET A 42 7.56 17.18 -9.08
CA MET A 42 6.37 17.08 -9.92
C MET A 42 5.47 18.32 -9.82
N ILE A 43 5.24 18.83 -8.60
CA ILE A 43 4.36 19.99 -8.36
C ILE A 43 4.99 21.30 -8.83
N PHE A 44 6.27 21.51 -8.52
CA PHE A 44 7.00 22.74 -8.79
C PHE A 44 7.78 22.70 -10.12
N SER A 45 7.26 21.98 -11.10
CA SER A 45 7.83 21.91 -12.45
C SER A 45 7.40 23.07 -13.35
N GLY A 46 8.15 23.31 -14.42
CA GLY A 46 7.79 24.30 -15.46
C GLY A 46 7.90 25.76 -14.95
N PRO A 47 6.82 26.58 -15.02
CA PRO A 47 6.85 27.97 -14.56
C PRO A 47 7.21 28.14 -13.08
N LEU A 48 7.07 27.08 -12.28
CA LEU A 48 7.39 27.06 -10.85
C LEU A 48 8.80 26.56 -10.54
N ALA A 49 9.60 26.20 -11.55
CA ALA A 49 10.91 25.58 -11.33
C ALA A 49 11.88 26.48 -10.55
N GLY A 50 11.72 27.81 -10.63
CA GLY A 50 12.49 28.77 -9.84
C GLY A 50 12.26 28.68 -8.33
N PHE A 51 11.13 28.11 -7.89
CA PHE A 51 10.75 27.94 -6.48
C PHE A 51 10.86 26.48 -6.00
N LEU A 52 11.58 25.64 -6.75
CA LEU A 52 11.69 24.22 -6.43
C LEU A 52 12.34 23.98 -5.06
N ARG A 53 13.31 24.82 -4.68
CA ARG A 53 13.99 24.75 -3.39
C ARG A 53 13.01 24.97 -2.22
N GLU A 54 12.17 25.99 -2.35
CA GLU A 54 11.14 26.34 -1.38
C GLU A 54 10.05 25.26 -1.34
N GLY A 55 9.65 24.74 -2.50
CA GLY A 55 8.70 23.64 -2.63
C GLY A 55 9.17 22.33 -1.96
N ILE A 56 10.45 21.96 -2.12
CA ILE A 56 11.05 20.82 -1.41
C ILE A 56 10.99 21.04 0.10
N GLY A 57 11.34 22.25 0.56
CA GLY A 57 11.24 22.61 1.98
C GLY A 57 9.83 22.45 2.53
N LEU A 58 8.83 22.93 1.79
CA LEU A 58 7.42 22.82 2.14
C LEU A 58 6.96 21.35 2.21
N SER A 59 7.34 20.52 1.24
CA SER A 59 6.99 19.09 1.21
C SER A 59 7.65 18.30 2.34
N LEU A 60 8.93 18.55 2.64
CA LEU A 60 9.63 17.91 3.76
C LEU A 60 9.02 18.32 5.11
N PHE A 61 8.70 19.60 5.28
CA PHE A 61 8.02 20.10 6.48
C PHE A 61 6.65 19.44 6.65
N GLY A 62 5.84 19.39 5.58
CA GLY A 62 4.55 18.71 5.59
C GLY A 62 4.67 17.22 5.90
N GLY A 63 5.74 16.58 5.41
CA GLY A 63 6.07 15.20 5.72
C GLY A 63 6.37 14.94 7.20
N VAL A 64 7.19 15.79 7.81
CA VAL A 64 7.47 15.72 9.26
C VAL A 64 6.19 15.96 10.07
N ALA A 65 5.41 16.98 9.71
CA ALA A 65 4.14 17.26 10.36
C ALA A 65 3.17 16.08 10.27
N LEU A 66 3.05 15.45 9.10
CA LEU A 66 2.25 14.25 8.89
C LEU A 66 2.78 13.05 9.69
N GLY A 67 4.10 12.86 9.75
CA GLY A 67 4.74 11.79 10.50
C GLY A 67 4.49 11.92 12.01
N ILE A 68 4.58 13.14 12.56
CA ILE A 68 4.25 13.44 13.96
C ILE A 68 2.76 13.21 14.21
N ALA A 69 1.89 13.76 13.36
CA ALA A 69 0.44 13.58 13.48
C ALA A 69 0.05 12.10 13.40
N GLY A 70 0.72 11.32 12.55
CA GLY A 70 0.61 9.87 12.50
C GLY A 70 1.06 9.25 13.82
N ALA A 71 2.32 9.42 14.20
CA ALA A 71 2.89 8.78 15.39
C ALA A 71 2.04 8.94 16.66
N PHE A 72 1.41 10.10 16.87
CA PHE A 72 0.56 10.36 18.03
C PHE A 72 -0.95 10.14 17.77
N GLY A 73 -1.40 10.21 16.52
CA GLY A 73 -2.82 10.16 16.16
C GLY A 73 -3.38 8.77 15.89
N THR A 74 -2.54 7.76 15.64
CA THR A 74 -3.01 6.39 15.31
C THR A 74 -3.01 5.47 16.52
N SER A 75 -4.08 4.71 16.67
CA SER A 75 -4.19 3.64 17.69
C SER A 75 -3.44 2.36 17.33
N PHE A 76 -2.96 2.21 16.08
CA PHE A 76 -2.26 1.01 15.62
C PHE A 76 -0.74 1.19 15.65
N ARG A 77 -0.03 0.24 16.29
CA ARG A 77 1.42 0.25 16.35
C ARG A 77 2.01 -0.13 14.99
N GLY A 78 2.95 0.67 14.50
CA GLY A 78 3.59 0.45 13.20
C GLY A 78 2.89 1.14 12.02
N THR A 79 1.95 2.04 12.28
CA THR A 79 1.41 2.91 11.22
C THR A 79 2.50 3.83 10.67
N ILE A 80 2.59 3.88 9.34
CA ILE A 80 3.50 4.76 8.62
C ILE A 80 2.63 5.74 7.84
N CYS A 81 2.86 7.04 8.07
CA CYS A 81 2.18 8.09 7.34
C CYS A 81 3.17 8.78 6.40
N HIS A 82 2.88 8.74 5.11
CA HIS A 82 3.64 9.46 4.09
C HIS A 82 2.70 9.94 2.97
N PRO A 83 3.05 11.02 2.26
CA PRO A 83 2.31 11.51 1.10
C PRO A 83 2.28 10.49 -0.02
N GLN A 84 1.20 10.53 -0.78
CA GLN A 84 0.94 9.59 -1.86
C GLN A 84 1.17 10.27 -3.21
N ASP A 85 1.81 9.57 -4.13
CA ASP A 85 2.13 10.10 -5.47
C ASP A 85 0.88 10.53 -6.25
N VAL A 86 -0.23 9.79 -6.08
CA VAL A 86 -1.52 10.10 -6.72
C VAL A 86 -2.01 11.50 -6.33
N THR A 87 -1.93 11.85 -5.05
CA THR A 87 -2.31 13.17 -4.56
C THR A 87 -1.34 14.24 -5.09
N GLY A 88 -0.04 13.90 -5.20
CA GLY A 88 0.98 14.76 -5.80
C GLY A 88 0.67 15.13 -7.25
N VAL A 89 0.24 14.17 -8.07
CA VAL A 89 -0.15 14.40 -9.47
C VAL A 89 -1.32 15.38 -9.58
N ILE A 90 -2.36 15.20 -8.76
CA ILE A 90 -3.54 16.09 -8.77
C ILE A 90 -3.15 17.52 -8.38
N LEU A 91 -2.24 17.65 -7.41
CA LEU A 91 -1.75 18.94 -6.94
C LEU A 91 -0.87 19.63 -8.00
N ALA A 92 -0.04 18.87 -8.71
CA ALA A 92 0.76 19.35 -9.84
C ALA A 92 -0.14 19.84 -11.00
N LEU A 93 -1.19 19.10 -11.34
CA LEU A 93 -2.18 19.52 -12.33
C LEU A 93 -2.89 20.81 -11.93
N SER A 94 -3.24 20.93 -10.64
CA SER A 94 -3.87 22.14 -10.09
C SER A 94 -2.92 23.34 -10.15
N ALA A 95 -1.65 23.14 -9.81
CA ALA A 95 -0.60 24.16 -9.92
C ALA A 95 -0.39 24.61 -11.37
N ALA A 96 -0.36 23.68 -12.32
CA ALA A 96 -0.27 24.00 -13.75
C ALA A 96 -1.48 24.80 -14.25
N ALA A 97 -2.69 24.46 -13.78
CA ALA A 97 -3.91 25.21 -14.11
C ALA A 97 -3.86 26.66 -13.56
N ILE A 98 -3.33 26.85 -12.34
CA ILE A 98 -3.11 28.19 -11.76
C ILE A 98 -2.07 28.96 -12.59
N ALA A 99 -0.93 28.33 -12.91
CA ALA A 99 0.12 28.95 -13.70
C ALA A 99 -0.39 29.42 -15.08
N GLY A 100 -1.28 28.65 -15.72
CA GLY A 100 -1.92 29.06 -16.97
C GLY A 100 -2.85 30.27 -16.85
N ARG A 101 -3.51 30.45 -15.69
CA ARG A 101 -4.38 31.61 -15.43
C ARG A 101 -3.62 32.86 -14.98
N LEU A 102 -2.47 32.67 -14.34
CA LEU A 102 -1.58 33.74 -13.87
C LEU A 102 -0.45 34.06 -14.85
N ALA A 103 -0.57 33.64 -16.12
CA ALA A 103 0.45 33.83 -17.13
C ALA A 103 0.81 35.33 -17.27
N GLY A 104 2.07 35.66 -17.00
CA GLY A 104 2.59 37.04 -17.03
C GLY A 104 2.46 37.83 -15.72
N GLY A 105 1.92 37.23 -14.65
CA GLY A 105 1.90 37.81 -13.30
C GLY A 105 3.23 37.69 -12.55
N ASP A 106 3.29 38.28 -11.36
CA ASP A 106 4.46 38.18 -10.47
C ASP A 106 4.75 36.71 -10.09
N PRO A 107 5.97 36.19 -10.32
CA PRO A 107 6.35 34.83 -9.93
C PRO A 107 6.14 34.54 -8.44
N GLY A 108 6.32 35.54 -7.58
CA GLY A 108 6.08 35.41 -6.14
C GLY A 108 4.61 35.15 -5.80
N ALA A 109 3.69 35.89 -6.42
CA ALA A 109 2.24 35.66 -6.29
C ALA A 109 1.82 34.27 -6.76
N LEU A 110 2.43 33.75 -7.83
CA LEU A 110 2.18 32.40 -8.33
C LEU A 110 2.62 31.33 -7.32
N TYR A 111 3.82 31.45 -6.75
CA TYR A 111 4.29 30.54 -5.68
C TYR A 111 3.36 30.60 -4.46
N ALA A 112 3.04 31.81 -3.99
CA ALA A 112 2.16 32.00 -2.84
C ALA A 112 0.79 31.36 -3.05
N THR A 113 0.21 31.49 -4.24
CA THR A 113 -1.09 30.89 -4.58
C THR A 113 -1.04 29.37 -4.51
N VAL A 114 0.02 28.74 -5.06
CA VAL A 114 0.18 27.29 -5.00
C VAL A 114 0.48 26.82 -3.57
N ALA A 115 1.31 27.52 -2.82
CA ALA A 115 1.57 27.20 -1.41
C ALA A 115 0.28 27.25 -0.57
N VAL A 116 -0.55 28.29 -0.76
CA VAL A 116 -1.86 28.44 -0.10
C VAL A 116 -2.82 27.33 -0.53
N LEU A 117 -2.86 26.97 -1.82
CA LEU A 117 -3.64 25.83 -2.30
C LEU A 117 -3.26 24.55 -1.55
N ILE A 118 -1.97 24.24 -1.45
CA ILE A 118 -1.46 23.04 -0.76
C ILE A 118 -1.84 23.07 0.72
N ALA A 119 -1.65 24.20 1.38
CA ALA A 119 -1.97 24.38 2.80
C ALA A 119 -3.48 24.22 3.06
N LEU A 120 -4.33 24.90 2.28
CA LEU A 120 -5.78 24.81 2.40
C LEU A 120 -6.27 23.40 2.11
N ALA A 121 -5.81 22.78 1.02
CA ALA A 121 -6.20 21.41 0.69
C ALA A 121 -5.84 20.43 1.82
N SER A 122 -4.66 20.59 2.42
CA SER A 122 -4.20 19.76 3.55
C SER A 122 -5.04 19.99 4.81
N VAL A 123 -5.31 21.25 5.17
CA VAL A 123 -6.14 21.60 6.34
C VAL A 123 -7.57 21.10 6.17
N VAL A 124 -8.20 21.37 5.02
CA VAL A 124 -9.57 20.93 4.73
C VAL A 124 -9.66 19.40 4.74
N THR A 125 -8.69 18.71 4.15
CA THR A 125 -8.64 17.24 4.17
C THR A 125 -8.44 16.70 5.58
N GLY A 126 -7.57 17.33 6.38
CA GLY A 126 -7.35 16.96 7.78
C GLY A 126 -8.61 17.14 8.63
N LEU A 127 -9.29 18.28 8.50
CA LEU A 127 -10.57 18.54 9.19
C LEU A 127 -11.65 17.55 8.76
N ALA A 128 -11.73 17.25 7.46
CA ALA A 128 -12.66 16.25 6.95
C ALA A 128 -12.39 14.86 7.53
N PHE A 129 -11.11 14.45 7.68
CA PHE A 129 -10.77 13.18 8.31
C PHE A 129 -11.03 13.16 9.81
N ILE A 130 -10.82 14.28 10.52
CA ILE A 130 -11.20 14.39 11.94
C ILE A 130 -12.72 14.24 12.09
N ALA A 131 -13.50 14.92 11.25
CA ALA A 131 -14.95 14.80 11.23
C ALA A 131 -15.40 13.36 10.90
N ALA A 132 -14.79 12.72 9.90
CA ALA A 132 -15.05 11.32 9.56
C ALA A 132 -14.69 10.36 10.71
N GLY A 133 -13.60 10.63 11.44
CA GLY A 133 -13.21 9.92 12.64
C GLY A 133 -14.24 10.05 13.77
N ALA A 134 -14.75 11.28 14.00
CA ALA A 134 -15.80 11.54 14.97
C ALA A 134 -17.12 10.81 14.64
N CYS A 135 -17.46 10.72 13.36
CA CYS A 135 -18.61 9.94 12.87
C CYS A 135 -18.37 8.42 12.85
N ARG A 136 -17.19 7.94 13.30
CA ARG A 136 -16.76 6.52 13.28
C ARG A 136 -16.84 5.89 11.89
N LEU A 137 -16.66 6.68 10.84
CA LEU A 137 -16.79 6.25 9.45
C LEU A 137 -15.73 5.20 9.04
N GLY A 138 -14.66 5.06 9.82
CA GLY A 138 -13.68 3.97 9.66
C GLY A 138 -14.29 2.56 9.73
N VAL A 139 -15.47 2.41 10.36
CA VAL A 139 -16.19 1.14 10.37
C VAL A 139 -16.66 0.72 8.97
N LEU A 140 -16.83 1.65 8.03
CA LEU A 140 -17.22 1.34 6.65
C LEU A 140 -16.12 0.64 5.87
N ALA A 141 -14.86 0.80 6.27
CA ALA A 141 -13.72 0.17 5.59
C ALA A 141 -13.84 -1.36 5.53
N ARG A 142 -14.54 -1.99 6.48
CA ARG A 142 -14.78 -3.46 6.48
C ARG A 142 -15.76 -3.94 5.42
N PHE A 143 -16.51 -3.04 4.79
CA PHE A 143 -17.46 -3.36 3.72
C PHE A 143 -16.87 -3.18 2.33
N ILE A 144 -15.61 -2.74 2.20
CA ILE A 144 -14.97 -2.58 0.90
C ILE A 144 -14.69 -3.99 0.32
N PRO A 145 -15.31 -4.36 -0.81
CA PRO A 145 -15.14 -5.68 -1.38
C PRO A 145 -13.74 -5.80 -2.00
N TYR A 146 -13.12 -6.98 -1.87
CA TYR A 146 -11.77 -7.26 -2.39
C TYR A 146 -11.56 -6.88 -3.87
N PRO A 147 -12.54 -7.04 -4.78
CA PRO A 147 -12.39 -6.58 -6.16
C PRO A 147 -12.09 -5.09 -6.32
N VAL A 148 -12.66 -4.22 -5.48
CA VAL A 148 -12.43 -2.76 -5.55
C VAL A 148 -11.01 -2.42 -5.12
N MET A 149 -10.53 -3.03 -4.03
CA MET A 149 -9.15 -2.88 -3.58
C MET A 149 -8.17 -3.40 -4.63
N GLY A 150 -8.46 -4.55 -5.25
CA GLY A 150 -7.64 -5.12 -6.31
C GLY A 150 -7.58 -4.24 -7.57
N GLY A 151 -8.71 -3.66 -7.99
CA GLY A 151 -8.78 -2.76 -9.14
C GLY A 151 -7.98 -1.48 -8.94
N PHE A 152 -8.12 -0.83 -7.77
CA PHE A 152 -7.34 0.36 -7.44
C PHE A 152 -5.83 0.08 -7.40
N LEU A 153 -5.41 -1.01 -6.74
CA LEU A 153 -4.00 -1.42 -6.71
C LEU A 153 -3.48 -1.75 -8.11
N ALA A 154 -4.27 -2.42 -8.95
CA ALA A 154 -3.88 -2.71 -10.34
C ALA A 154 -3.72 -1.43 -11.18
N ALA A 155 -4.47 -0.37 -10.91
CA ALA A 155 -4.28 0.93 -11.55
C ALA A 155 -2.95 1.58 -11.13
N ALA A 156 -2.61 1.52 -9.84
CA ALA A 156 -1.36 2.08 -9.30
C ALA A 156 -0.10 1.34 -9.81
N PHE A 157 -0.11 0.00 -9.85
CA PHE A 157 1.04 -0.82 -10.27
C PHE A 157 1.03 -1.19 -11.77
N GLY A 158 0.01 -0.75 -12.50
CA GLY A 158 -0.13 -0.92 -13.94
C GLY A 158 -0.57 -2.32 -14.41
N ARG A 159 -0.99 -2.39 -15.68
CA ARG A 159 -1.58 -3.58 -16.32
C ARG A 159 -0.75 -4.86 -16.19
N ARG A 160 0.59 -4.75 -16.11
CA ARG A 160 1.49 -5.92 -15.98
C ARG A 160 1.41 -6.58 -14.61
N PHE A 161 1.18 -5.81 -13.55
CA PHE A 161 1.01 -6.35 -12.20
C PHE A 161 -0.39 -6.95 -12.03
N GLY A 162 -1.42 -6.23 -12.50
CA GLY A 162 -2.81 -6.74 -12.52
C GLY A 162 -2.96 -8.06 -13.28
N ALA A 163 -2.31 -8.19 -14.45
CA ALA A 163 -2.34 -9.41 -15.24
C ALA A 163 -1.59 -10.60 -14.59
N ARG A 164 -0.61 -10.34 -13.72
CA ARG A 164 0.07 -11.39 -12.94
C ARG A 164 -0.77 -11.81 -11.73
N ALA A 165 -1.33 -10.85 -10.99
CA ALA A 165 -2.19 -11.11 -9.85
C ALA A 165 -3.45 -11.90 -10.25
N ALA A 166 -4.10 -11.53 -11.36
CA ALA A 166 -5.27 -12.25 -11.88
C ALA A 166 -4.94 -13.69 -12.29
N ARG A 167 -3.76 -13.92 -12.88
CA ARG A 167 -3.28 -15.27 -13.24
C ARG A 167 -2.96 -16.11 -12.01
N SER A 168 -2.34 -15.53 -10.99
CA SER A 168 -2.09 -16.21 -9.71
C SER A 168 -3.39 -16.58 -9.00
N PHE A 169 -4.39 -15.68 -9.01
CA PHE A 169 -5.69 -15.96 -8.38
C PHE A 169 -6.48 -17.05 -9.13
N ALA A 170 -6.48 -17.01 -10.47
CA ALA A 170 -7.07 -18.06 -11.31
C ALA A 170 -6.38 -19.42 -11.12
N PHE A 171 -5.05 -19.41 -10.95
CA PHE A 171 -4.27 -20.62 -10.64
C PHE A 171 -4.66 -21.19 -9.26
N ILE A 172 -4.76 -20.36 -8.22
CA ILE A 172 -5.15 -20.78 -6.86
C ILE A 172 -6.57 -21.35 -6.82
N HIS A 173 -7.52 -20.75 -7.56
CA HIS A 173 -8.88 -21.29 -7.65
C HIS A 173 -8.95 -22.60 -8.43
N ARG A 174 -8.12 -22.76 -9.48
CA ARG A 174 -8.02 -23.98 -10.27
C ARG A 174 -7.36 -25.12 -9.50
N SER A 175 -6.33 -24.83 -8.69
CA SER A 175 -5.63 -25.85 -7.90
C SER A 175 -6.51 -26.43 -6.78
N ARG A 176 -7.31 -25.61 -6.10
CA ARG A 176 -8.30 -26.10 -5.10
C ARG A 176 -9.38 -27.00 -5.70
N GLY A 177 -9.72 -26.81 -6.98
CA GLY A 177 -10.64 -27.69 -7.71
C GLY A 177 -9.99 -29.01 -8.13
N ALA A 178 -8.67 -29.03 -8.36
CA ALA A 178 -7.91 -30.22 -8.71
C ALA A 178 -7.65 -31.12 -7.50
N GLU A 179 -7.37 -30.54 -6.33
CA GLU A 179 -7.13 -31.26 -5.07
C GLU A 179 -8.37 -32.07 -4.65
N LYS A 180 -9.57 -31.46 -4.71
CA LYS A 180 -10.84 -32.17 -4.45
C LYS A 180 -11.14 -33.32 -5.42
N ARG A 181 -10.58 -33.28 -6.63
CA ARG A 181 -10.72 -34.36 -7.63
C ARG A 181 -9.75 -35.51 -7.38
N LEU A 182 -8.59 -35.22 -6.78
CA LEU A 182 -7.62 -36.25 -6.39
C LEU A 182 -8.09 -37.00 -5.13
N ASP A 183 -8.72 -36.31 -4.18
CA ASP A 183 -9.30 -36.94 -2.99
C ASP A 183 -10.54 -37.81 -3.28
N GLN A 184 -11.22 -37.57 -4.42
CA GLN A 184 -12.37 -38.34 -4.87
C GLN A 184 -12.01 -39.43 -5.90
N ALA A 185 -10.75 -39.52 -6.31
CA ALA A 185 -10.30 -40.62 -7.15
C ALA A 185 -10.30 -41.91 -6.31
N PRO A 186 -10.95 -43.00 -6.77
CA PRO A 186 -10.90 -44.26 -6.05
C PRO A 186 -9.44 -44.67 -5.90
N PHE A 187 -9.03 -44.97 -4.67
CA PHE A 187 -7.72 -45.51 -4.35
C PHE A 187 -7.56 -46.79 -5.17
N ALA A 188 -6.86 -46.73 -6.30
CA ALA A 188 -6.57 -47.91 -7.10
C ALA A 188 -5.71 -48.80 -6.20
N GLN A 189 -6.33 -49.86 -5.66
CA GLN A 189 -5.61 -50.88 -4.92
C GLN A 189 -4.48 -51.37 -5.83
N PRO A 190 -3.22 -51.44 -5.34
CA PRO A 190 -2.15 -52.01 -6.13
C PRO A 190 -2.55 -53.45 -6.45
N THR A 191 -2.79 -53.73 -7.72
CA THR A 191 -2.96 -55.08 -8.25
C THR A 191 -1.77 -55.91 -7.78
N ARG A 192 -2.02 -56.83 -6.84
CA ARG A 192 -1.00 -57.76 -6.35
C ARG A 192 -0.43 -58.52 -7.55
N LEU A 193 0.87 -58.38 -7.77
CA LEU A 193 1.68 -59.16 -8.73
C LEU A 193 1.79 -60.65 -8.34
N SER A 194 0.81 -61.22 -7.62
CA SER A 194 0.83 -62.62 -7.17
C SER A 194 0.07 -63.58 -8.10
N ASP A 195 -0.79 -63.07 -8.99
CA ASP A 195 -1.74 -63.94 -9.70
C ASP A 195 -1.25 -64.38 -11.09
N THR A 196 -0.07 -63.93 -11.52
CA THR A 196 0.52 -64.27 -12.83
C THR A 196 1.34 -65.57 -12.80
N PHE A 197 1.61 -66.17 -11.64
CA PHE A 197 2.58 -67.28 -11.50
C PHE A 197 2.00 -68.68 -11.20
N LEU A 198 0.68 -68.86 -11.22
CA LEU A 198 0.04 -70.18 -11.05
C LEU A 198 -0.82 -70.56 -12.26
N ARG A 199 -0.17 -70.82 -13.40
CA ARG A 199 -0.75 -71.67 -14.45
C ARG A 199 -0.03 -73.03 -14.42
N PRO A 200 -0.71 -74.14 -14.06
CA PRO A 200 -0.16 -75.48 -14.23
C PRO A 200 0.04 -75.76 -15.73
N ARG A 201 1.19 -76.32 -16.06
CA ARG A 201 1.67 -76.54 -17.42
C ARG A 201 1.49 -78.02 -17.78
N ASP A 202 0.23 -78.46 -17.84
CA ASP A 202 -0.12 -79.83 -18.24
C ASP A 202 -1.07 -79.79 -19.45
N ALA A 203 -0.52 -80.02 -20.64
CA ALA A 203 -1.15 -80.68 -21.78
C ALA A 203 -0.19 -80.71 -22.99
N ALA A 204 0.50 -81.86 -23.13
CA ALA A 204 1.08 -82.50 -24.33
C ALA A 204 2.49 -83.03 -24.06
#